data_AF-A0A7Y9KFX9-F1
#
_entry.id   AF-A0A7Y9KFX9-F1
#
_cell.length_a   1.000
_cell.length_b   1.000
_cell.length_c   1.000
_cell.angle_alpha   90.00
_cell.angle_beta   90.00
_cell.angle_gamma   90.00
#
_symmetry.space_group_name_H-M   'P 1'
#
loop_
_entity.id
_entity.type
_entity.pdbx_description
1 polymer ?
#
loop_
_entity_poly.entity_id
_entity_poly.type
_entity_poly.pdbx_seq_one_letter_code
_entity_poly.pdbx_strand_id
1 'polypeptide(L)'
;MPLGAEECLSELAFELESKGWMTLPQFDTSPKFLRVIDVRVPRIGQSVMLVAAPKVPSAEQVPWYKSATGVLFGPCTAPAKAAEAVHHLLAPWVSSALQARRDTHEPFQ
;
A
#
# COMPACT_ATOMS: atom_id res chain seq x y z
N MET A 1 6.74 23.98 -3.98
CA MET A 1 7.10 22.93 -4.97
C MET A 1 6.12 21.79 -4.77
N PRO A 2 5.46 21.23 -5.81
CA PRO A 2 4.69 20.01 -5.63
C PRO A 2 5.64 18.91 -5.15
N LEU A 3 5.27 18.18 -4.11
CA LEU A 3 6.05 17.03 -3.63
C LEU A 3 6.26 16.05 -4.78
N GLY A 4 7.49 15.58 -4.93
CA GLY A 4 7.86 14.60 -5.95
C GLY A 4 7.16 13.26 -5.69
N ALA A 5 6.93 12.48 -6.74
CA ALA A 5 6.27 11.18 -6.59
C ALA A 5 7.02 10.23 -5.65
N GLU A 6 8.35 10.31 -5.63
CA GLU A 6 9.21 9.53 -4.73
C GLU A 6 9.06 9.96 -3.28
N GLU A 7 8.97 11.27 -3.01
CA GLU A 7 8.79 11.81 -1.65
C GLU A 7 7.47 11.29 -1.06
N CYS A 8 6.36 11.46 -1.80
CA CYS A 8 5.06 10.93 -1.42
C CYS A 8 5.10 9.41 -1.15
N LEU A 9 5.74 8.62 -2.03
CA LEU A 9 5.83 7.17 -1.86
C LEU A 9 6.75 6.76 -0.72
N SER A 10 7.79 7.54 -0.42
CA SER A 10 8.72 7.31 0.69
C SER A 10 8.05 7.60 2.03
N GLU A 11 7.27 8.67 2.14
CA GLU A 11 6.45 8.96 3.32
C GLU A 11 5.42 7.86 3.58
N LEU A 12 4.74 7.40 2.51
CA LEU A 12 3.84 6.25 2.63
C LEU A 12 4.58 4.98 3.07
N ALA A 13 5.80 4.75 2.58
CA ALA A 13 6.61 3.61 2.95
C ALA A 13 6.92 3.62 4.46
N PHE A 14 7.37 4.76 4.98
CA PHE A 14 7.64 4.95 6.40
C PHE A 14 6.42 4.63 7.28
N GLU A 15 5.25 5.16 6.91
CA GLU A 15 3.99 4.90 7.62
C GLU A 15 3.59 3.41 7.58
N LEU A 16 3.79 2.74 6.45
CA LEU A 16 3.49 1.30 6.31
C LEU A 16 4.45 0.42 7.11
N GLU A 17 5.73 0.76 7.15
CA GLU A 17 6.74 0.05 7.93
C GLU A 17 6.46 0.15 9.42
N SER A 18 6.00 1.32 9.90
CA SER A 18 5.56 1.50 11.29
C SER A 18 4.40 0.56 11.68
N LYS A 19 3.63 0.09 10.69
CA LYS A 19 2.51 -0.85 10.83
C LYS A 19 2.92 -2.31 10.60
N GLY A 20 4.21 -2.58 10.43
CA GLY A 20 4.76 -3.93 10.25
C GLY A 20 4.68 -4.48 8.83
N TRP A 21 4.38 -3.63 7.83
CA TRP A 21 4.48 -4.03 6.43
C TRP A 21 5.91 -3.91 5.94
N MET A 22 6.32 -4.82 5.05
CA MET A 22 7.55 -4.65 4.30
C MET A 22 7.26 -3.85 3.03
N THR A 23 8.08 -2.84 2.77
CA THR A 23 7.95 -2.01 1.56
C THR A 23 9.16 -2.18 0.64
N LEU A 24 8.90 -2.14 -0.66
CA LEU A 24 9.87 -2.34 -1.72
C LEU A 24 9.66 -1.22 -2.75
N PRO A 25 10.43 -0.12 -2.66
CA PRO A 25 10.32 0.97 -3.62
C PRO A 25 10.76 0.50 -5.01
N GLN A 26 10.03 0.95 -6.03
CA GLN A 26 10.30 0.73 -7.45
C GLN A 26 10.24 2.10 -8.15
N PHE A 27 11.30 2.89 -7.95
CA PHE A 27 11.39 4.27 -8.42
C PHE A 27 12.08 4.41 -9.78
N ASP A 28 12.79 3.36 -10.22
CA ASP A 28 13.42 3.29 -11.53
C ASP A 28 12.45 2.92 -12.67
N THR A 29 11.16 2.73 -12.36
CA THR A 29 10.10 2.39 -13.33
C THR A 29 9.21 3.59 -13.64
N SER A 30 8.52 3.54 -14.78
CA SER A 30 7.45 4.48 -15.13
C SER A 30 6.13 3.73 -15.36
N PRO A 31 5.11 3.91 -14.50
CA PRO A 31 5.10 4.80 -13.32
C PRO A 31 5.96 4.27 -12.17
N LYS A 32 6.41 5.18 -11.30
CA LYS A 32 7.03 4.83 -10.01
C LYS A 32 5.98 4.23 -9.10
N PHE A 33 6.33 3.18 -8.36
CA PHE A 33 5.41 2.57 -7.40
C PHE A 33 6.13 2.03 -6.16
N LEU A 34 5.35 1.79 -5.11
CA LEU A 34 5.77 1.15 -3.88
C LEU A 34 5.09 -0.21 -3.80
N ARG A 35 5.86 -1.30 -3.74
CA ARG A 35 5.31 -2.64 -3.46
C ARG A 35 5.27 -2.87 -1.96
N VAL A 36 4.10 -3.25 -1.45
CA VAL A 36 3.82 -3.47 -0.03
C VAL A 36 3.47 -4.94 0.15
N ILE A 37 4.11 -5.65 1.07
CA ILE A 37 3.88 -7.08 1.33
C ILE A 37 3.95 -7.37 2.82
N ASP A 38 3.38 -8.50 3.25
CA ASP A 38 3.72 -9.13 4.53
C ASP A 38 4.83 -10.16 4.29
N VAL A 39 5.96 -10.01 4.99
CA VAL A 39 7.14 -10.89 4.82
C VAL A 39 6.84 -12.36 5.13
N ARG A 40 5.83 -12.64 5.97
CA ARG A 40 5.44 -14.01 6.33
C ARG A 40 4.65 -14.67 5.21
N VAL A 41 3.99 -13.88 4.35
CA VAL A 41 3.23 -14.35 3.18
C VAL A 41 3.51 -13.47 1.95
N PRO A 42 4.72 -13.50 1.37
CA PRO A 42 5.16 -12.55 0.34
C PRO A 42 4.33 -12.54 -0.95
N ARG A 43 3.51 -13.58 -1.17
CA ARG A 43 2.57 -13.66 -2.30
C ARG A 43 1.38 -12.69 -2.15
N ILE A 44 1.09 -12.23 -0.94
CA ILE A 44 0.02 -11.26 -0.65
C ILE A 44 0.64 -9.89 -0.49
N GLY A 45 0.16 -8.94 -1.29
CA GLY A 45 0.63 -7.57 -1.26
C GLY A 45 -0.11 -6.66 -2.21
N GLN A 46 0.32 -5.41 -2.25
CA GLN A 46 -0.24 -4.37 -3.10
C GLN A 46 0.87 -3.55 -3.76
N SER A 47 0.65 -3.12 -5.00
CA SER A 47 1.47 -2.07 -5.61
C SER A 47 0.71 -0.75 -5.52
N VAL A 48 1.34 0.27 -4.95
CA VAL A 48 0.77 1.61 -4.77
C VAL A 48 1.53 2.61 -5.63
N MET A 49 0.82 3.38 -6.43
CA MET A 49 1.37 4.43 -7.29
C MET A 49 0.64 5.74 -7.06
N LEU A 50 1.18 6.85 -7.58
CA LEU A 50 0.46 8.12 -7.60
C LEU A 50 -0.26 8.31 -8.93
N VAL A 51 -1.43 8.92 -8.84
CA VAL A 51 -2.18 9.44 -9.98
C VAL A 51 -2.49 10.91 -9.77
N ALA A 52 -2.77 11.61 -10.87
CA ALA A 52 -3.30 12.96 -10.80
C ALA A 52 -4.56 13.00 -9.91
N ALA A 53 -4.80 14.15 -9.28
CA ALA A 53 -5.99 14.37 -8.46
C ALA A 53 -7.26 13.98 -9.24
N PRO A 54 -8.23 13.29 -8.59
CA PRO A 54 -9.56 13.13 -9.16
C PRO A 54 -10.13 14.50 -9.56
N LYS A 55 -10.80 14.57 -10.72
CA LYS A 55 -11.47 15.80 -11.19
C LYS A 55 -12.72 16.08 -10.35
N VAL A 56 -12.52 16.49 -9.10
CA VAL A 56 -13.57 16.88 -8.17
C VAL A 56 -13.42 18.38 -7.91
N PRO A 57 -14.46 19.21 -8.16
CA PRO A 57 -14.36 20.68 -8.09
C PRO A 57 -13.89 21.24 -6.74
N SER A 58 -14.07 20.51 -5.64
CA SER A 58 -13.72 20.91 -4.28
C SER A 58 -12.45 20.24 -3.74
N ALA A 59 -11.79 19.38 -4.52
CA ALA A 59 -10.58 18.71 -4.09
C ALA A 59 -9.34 19.51 -4.48
N GLU A 60 -8.40 19.60 -3.55
CA GLU A 60 -7.06 20.10 -3.83
C GLU A 60 -6.43 19.28 -4.97
N GLN A 61 -5.77 19.95 -5.91
CA GLN A 61 -5.13 19.31 -7.08
C GLN A 61 -3.81 18.62 -6.70
N VAL A 62 -3.83 17.86 -5.60
CA VAL A 62 -2.70 17.08 -5.08
C VAL A 62 -2.78 15.67 -5.66
N PRO A 63 -1.66 15.03 -6.02
CA PRO A 63 -1.66 13.62 -6.44
C PRO A 63 -2.25 12.68 -5.38
N TRP A 64 -2.88 11.58 -5.81
CA TRP A 64 -3.49 10.59 -4.92
C TRP A 64 -2.77 9.25 -5.00
N TYR A 65 -2.64 8.58 -3.86
CA TYR A 65 -2.24 7.19 -3.79
C TYR A 65 -3.34 6.30 -4.38
N LYS A 66 -2.93 5.41 -5.27
CA LYS A 66 -3.81 4.48 -5.97
C LYS A 66 -3.20 3.07 -5.96
N SER A 67 -4.04 2.10 -5.65
CA SER A 67 -3.77 0.68 -5.85
C SER A 67 -3.63 0.35 -7.33
N ALA A 68 -2.77 -0.63 -7.67
CA ALA A 68 -2.76 -1.24 -9.00
C ALA A 68 -4.13 -1.79 -9.43
N THR A 69 -5.02 -2.12 -8.48
CA THR A 69 -6.39 -2.57 -8.74
C THR A 69 -7.41 -1.45 -8.98
N GLY A 70 -7.00 -0.18 -8.89
CA GLY A 70 -7.89 0.96 -9.15
C GLY A 70 -8.36 1.73 -7.92
N VAL A 71 -8.25 1.16 -6.72
CA VAL A 71 -8.69 1.77 -5.47
C VAL A 71 -7.87 3.01 -5.13
N LEU A 72 -8.53 4.11 -4.77
CA LEU A 72 -7.90 5.33 -4.26
C LEU A 72 -7.77 5.26 -2.74
N PHE A 73 -6.56 5.51 -2.22
CA PHE A 73 -6.28 5.47 -0.78
C PHE A 73 -6.29 6.85 -0.11
N GLY A 74 -6.10 7.92 -0.89
CA GLY A 74 -6.14 9.30 -0.39
C GLY A 74 -5.09 10.19 -1.06
N PRO A 75 -5.08 11.49 -0.72
CA PRO A 75 -4.11 12.44 -1.25
C PRO A 75 -2.69 12.20 -0.69
N CYS A 76 -1.66 12.57 -1.45
CA CYS A 76 -0.25 12.50 -1.02
C CYS A 76 0.02 13.25 0.29
N THR A 77 -0.74 14.30 0.59
CA THR A 77 -0.63 15.08 1.84
C THR A 77 -1.11 14.33 3.10
N ALA A 78 -1.67 13.13 2.95
CA ALA A 78 -2.15 12.32 4.07
C ALA A 78 -1.62 10.87 4.04
N PRO A 79 -0.29 10.66 4.09
CA PRO A 79 0.33 9.34 3.96
C PRO A 79 -0.14 8.38 5.06
N ALA A 80 -0.28 8.84 6.31
CA ALA A 80 -0.80 8.02 7.41
C ALA A 80 -2.21 7.46 7.13
N LYS A 81 -3.13 8.29 6.60
CA LYS A 81 -4.48 7.84 6.23
C LYS A 81 -4.45 6.83 5.09
N ALA A 82 -3.58 7.04 4.10
CA ALA A 82 -3.39 6.10 3.01
C ALA A 82 -2.80 4.76 3.50
N ALA A 83 -1.85 4.79 4.45
CA ALA A 83 -1.30 3.60 5.08
C ALA A 83 -2.35 2.80 5.85
N GLU A 84 -3.26 3.47 6.57
CA GLU A 84 -4.41 2.79 7.19
C GLU A 84 -5.31 2.11 6.16
N ALA A 85 -5.60 2.79 5.05
CA ALA A 85 -6.44 2.22 3.99
C ALA A 85 -5.77 1.00 3.34
N VAL A 86 -4.46 1.04 3.10
CA VAL A 86 -3.68 -0.11 2.61
C VAL A 86 -3.67 -1.24 3.64
N HIS A 87 -3.48 -0.94 4.94
CA HIS A 87 -3.52 -1.93 6.00
C HIS A 87 -4.88 -2.62 6.08
N HIS A 88 -5.98 -1.87 6.12
CA HIS A 88 -7.33 -2.42 6.12
C HIS A 88 -7.64 -3.26 4.88
N LEU A 89 -7.08 -2.88 3.72
CA LEU A 89 -7.23 -3.67 2.50
C LEU A 89 -6.51 -5.02 2.60
N LEU A 90 -5.28 -5.05 3.10
CA LEU A 90 -4.41 -6.24 3.04
C LEU A 90 -4.51 -7.16 4.26
N ALA A 91 -4.75 -6.63 5.46
CA ALA A 91 -4.72 -7.38 6.71
C ALA A 91 -5.64 -8.61 6.72
N PRO A 92 -6.89 -8.57 6.22
CA PRO A 92 -7.76 -9.75 6.21
C PRO A 92 -7.22 -10.91 5.35
N TRP A 93 -6.56 -10.60 4.23
CA TRP A 93 -5.98 -11.60 3.33
C TRP A 93 -4.77 -12.26 3.96
N VAL A 94 -3.91 -11.46 4.61
CA VAL A 94 -2.74 -11.95 5.34
C VAL A 94 -3.17 -12.86 6.50
N SER A 95 -4.14 -12.44 7.31
CA SER A 95 -4.65 -13.24 8.42
C SER A 95 -5.22 -14.58 7.95
N SER A 96 -6.02 -14.56 6.88
CA SER A 96 -6.59 -15.78 6.28
C SER A 96 -5.49 -16.73 5.79
N ALA A 97 -4.46 -16.22 5.12
CA ALA A 97 -3.35 -17.03 4.63
C ALA A 97 -2.48 -17.62 5.75
N LEU A 98 -2.28 -16.86 6.84
CA LEU A 98 -1.57 -17.36 8.01
C LEU A 98 -2.37 -18.44 8.75
N GLN A 99 -3.70 -18.30 8.83
CA GLN A 99 -4.56 -19.32 9.43
C GLN A 99 -4.55 -20.61 8.61
N ALA A 100 -4.75 -20.52 7.29
CA ALA A 100 -4.72 -21.69 6.42
C ALA A 100 -3.40 -22.48 6.51
N ARG A 101 -2.27 -21.78 6.71
CA ARG A 101 -0.97 -22.42 6.92
C ARG A 101 -0.87 -23.18 8.25
N ARG A 102 -1.56 -22.72 9.30
CA ARG A 102 -1.61 -23.41 10.59
C ARG A 102 -2.48 -24.66 10.49
N ASP A 103 -3.66 -24.53 9.87
CA ASP A 103 -4.61 -25.64 9.71
C ASP A 103 -4.02 -26.77 8.84
N THR A 104 -3.21 -26.41 7.84
CA THR A 104 -2.49 -27.40 7.00
C THR A 104 -1.37 -28.13 7.77
N HIS A 105 -0.91 -27.58 8.90
CA HIS A 105 0.16 -28.15 9.72
C HIS A 105 -0.35 -28.96 10.92
N GLU A 106 -1.66 -29.16 11.07
CA GLU A 106 -2.17 -30.17 12.01
C GLU A 106 -2.03 -31.57 11.38
N PRO A 107 -1.10 -32.44 11.83
CA PRO A 107 -1.16 -33.84 11.46
C PRO A 107 -2.41 -34.42 12.11
N PHE A 108 -3.22 -35.14 11.32
CA PHE A 108 -4.26 -36.01 11.86
C PHE A 108 -3.67 -36.87 12.99
N GLN A 109 -4.10 -36.62 14.23
CA GLN A 109 -3.87 -37.48 15.38
C GLN A 109 -4.87 -38.62 15.37
#